data_AF-A0A6C0ERU0-F1
#
_entry.id   AF-A0A6C0ERU0-F1
#
_cell.length_a   1.000
_cell.length_b   1.000
_cell.length_c   1.000
_cell.angle_alpha   90.00
_cell.angle_beta   90.00
_cell.angle_gamma   90.00
#
_symmetry.space_group_name_H-M   'P 1'
#
loop_
_entity.id
_entity.type
_entity.pdbx_description
1 polymer ?
#
loop_
_entity_poly.entity_id
_entity_poly.type
_entity_poly.pdbx_seq_one_letter_code
_entity_poly.pdbx_strand_id
1 'polypeptide(L)'
;MSINYTNNNTIIFTLARMNPPTPGHLHLIEQLIEEAIKINVDHVYIILSKTNDNNENPISCSEKINILGANKDIIDSMSAVLIKQMIMKITQDQTIDQSDKNIKISRLSQMNVIPLCVPNIKGATPFSALGNLIYNMGEINDINLFLIIGDDRADMLDNIASGFYMKNPRIHSINGIVLGRTDMASYKKLTQQQLQMIDMKTVPISAFSASFVRNLVKYGLKDKFTDVYSPYLNLDKINELYLEIENGIHNLPDNKKKETPSKPLKYIYPLIKGQSVLDVPVTTSELQLGKNKLPYDAENTPAKKRRLSGGRKTKKFNKKLKKNNRKSKKPNRKSRK
;
A
#
# COMPACT_ATOMS: atom_id res chain seq x y z
N MET A 1 14.34 18.23 17.47
CA MET A 1 13.83 17.38 18.57
C MET A 1 13.90 15.94 18.11
N SER A 2 14.33 15.01 18.97
CA SER A 2 14.34 13.58 18.65
C SER A 2 12.95 12.99 18.82
N ILE A 3 12.50 12.14 17.89
CA ILE A 3 11.23 11.41 18.01
C ILE A 3 11.41 10.25 18.99
N ASN A 4 10.52 10.10 19.96
CA ASN A 4 10.53 8.97 20.89
C ASN A 4 9.61 7.84 20.37
N TYR A 5 10.21 6.79 19.81
CA TYR A 5 9.48 5.63 19.31
C TYR A 5 9.31 4.56 20.39
N THR A 6 8.08 4.10 20.59
CA THR A 6 7.73 3.00 21.49
C THR A 6 6.64 2.14 20.86
N ASN A 7 6.50 0.90 21.34
CA ASN A 7 5.40 0.02 20.96
C ASN A 7 4.01 0.66 21.20
N ASN A 8 3.87 1.53 22.19
CA ASN A 8 2.55 2.06 22.53
C ASN A 8 2.18 3.30 21.73
N ASN A 9 3.15 4.02 21.17
CA ASN A 9 2.91 5.30 20.49
C ASN A 9 3.26 5.29 19.00
N THR A 10 3.74 4.18 18.45
CA THR A 10 4.22 4.12 17.06
C THR A 10 3.41 3.15 16.23
N ILE A 11 2.92 3.60 15.07
CA ILE A 11 2.26 2.75 14.08
C ILE A 11 3.15 2.72 12.83
N ILE A 12 3.77 1.58 12.57
CA ILE A 12 4.52 1.30 11.34
C ILE A 12 3.60 0.52 10.41
N PHE A 13 3.35 1.03 9.21
CA PHE A 13 2.34 0.43 8.34
C PHE A 13 2.57 0.64 6.85
N THR A 14 1.82 -0.13 6.07
CA THR A 14 1.67 0.08 4.63
C THR A 14 0.20 0.04 4.21
N LEU A 15 -0.10 0.64 3.07
CA LEU A 15 -1.41 0.60 2.42
C LEU A 15 -1.29 -0.13 1.09
N ALA A 16 -1.90 -1.31 0.97
CA ALA A 16 -1.75 -2.15 -0.22
C ALA A 16 -3.06 -2.82 -0.65
N ARG A 17 -3.17 -3.13 -1.95
CA ARG A 17 -4.28 -3.97 -2.45
C ARG A 17 -3.98 -5.46 -2.23
N MET A 18 -2.72 -5.87 -2.45
CA MET A 18 -2.23 -7.25 -2.39
C MET A 18 -3.20 -8.25 -3.01
N ASN A 19 -3.45 -8.14 -4.32
CA ASN A 19 -4.51 -8.84 -5.03
C ASN A 19 -3.98 -9.59 -6.27
N PRO A 20 -3.21 -10.68 -6.10
CA PRO A 20 -2.85 -11.35 -4.83
C PRO A 20 -1.63 -10.73 -4.12
N PRO A 21 -1.30 -11.15 -2.88
CA PRO A 21 0.02 -10.97 -2.29
C PRO A 21 1.10 -11.56 -3.21
N THR A 22 2.26 -10.92 -3.33
CA THR A 22 3.34 -11.33 -4.26
C THR A 22 4.71 -11.21 -3.59
N PRO A 23 5.77 -11.79 -4.16
CA PRO A 23 7.14 -11.58 -3.65
C PRO A 23 7.53 -10.09 -3.56
N GLY A 24 7.09 -9.25 -4.51
CA GLY A 24 7.30 -7.80 -4.44
C GLY A 24 6.59 -7.12 -3.25
N HIS A 25 5.47 -7.67 -2.78
CA HIS A 25 4.84 -7.22 -1.53
C HIS A 25 5.61 -7.70 -0.29
N LEU A 26 6.21 -8.89 -0.33
CA LEU A 26 7.04 -9.38 0.77
C LEU A 26 8.29 -8.53 0.97
N HIS A 27 8.90 -8.05 -0.11
CA HIS A 27 10.00 -7.10 0.01
C HIS A 27 9.58 -5.80 0.72
N LEU A 28 8.36 -5.31 0.47
CA LEU A 28 7.82 -4.17 1.21
C LEU A 28 7.61 -4.50 2.70
N ILE A 29 7.16 -5.71 3.03
CA ILE A 29 6.98 -6.17 4.41
C ILE A 29 8.32 -6.37 5.11
N GLU A 30 9.34 -6.87 4.41
CA GLU A 30 10.72 -6.97 4.89
C GLU A 30 11.23 -5.59 5.34
N GLN A 31 11.02 -4.56 4.53
CA GLN A 31 11.37 -3.17 4.88
C GLN A 31 10.59 -2.63 6.09
N LEU A 32 9.31 -2.99 6.26
CA LEU A 32 8.54 -2.63 7.45
C LEU A 32 9.17 -3.24 8.71
N ILE A 33 9.53 -4.53 8.64
CA ILE A 33 10.14 -5.27 9.75
C ILE A 33 11.51 -4.69 10.11
N GLU A 34 12.33 -4.38 9.12
CA GLU A 34 13.67 -3.80 9.33
C GLU A 34 13.60 -2.44 10.03
N GLU A 35 12.72 -1.54 9.57
CA GLU A 35 12.53 -0.24 10.22
C GLU A 35 11.94 -0.39 11.63
N ALA A 36 11.04 -1.35 11.84
CA ALA A 36 10.49 -1.66 13.17
C ALA A 36 11.59 -2.08 14.15
N ILE A 37 12.48 -3.00 13.75
CA ILE A 37 13.62 -3.43 14.56
C ILE A 37 14.53 -2.24 14.90
N LYS A 38 14.83 -1.41 13.90
CA LYS A 38 15.71 -0.24 14.04
C LYS A 38 15.17 0.77 15.06
N ILE A 39 13.85 0.97 15.12
CA ILE A 39 13.22 1.89 16.08
C ILE A 39 12.62 1.19 17.31
N ASN A 40 13.00 -0.08 17.54
CA ASN A 40 12.60 -0.87 18.70
C ASN A 40 11.08 -1.03 18.86
N VAL A 41 10.39 -1.27 17.75
CA VAL A 41 8.96 -1.60 17.69
C VAL A 41 8.79 -3.06 17.25
N ASP A 42 7.85 -3.77 17.87
CA ASP A 42 7.64 -5.21 17.68
C ASP A 42 6.45 -5.58 16.79
N HIS A 43 5.82 -4.60 16.15
CA HIS A 43 4.66 -4.84 15.30
C HIS A 43 4.62 -3.92 14.09
N VAL A 44 4.06 -4.45 13.00
CA VAL A 44 3.85 -3.73 11.74
C VAL A 44 2.47 -4.05 11.17
N TYR A 45 1.83 -3.07 10.55
CA TYR A 45 0.47 -3.22 10.03
C TYR A 45 0.42 -3.21 8.50
N ILE A 46 -0.31 -4.17 7.93
CA ILE A 46 -0.59 -4.21 6.49
C ILE A 46 -2.06 -3.88 6.30
N ILE A 47 -2.37 -2.65 5.92
CA ILE A 47 -3.77 -2.24 5.71
C ILE A 47 -4.18 -2.61 4.28
N LEU A 48 -5.03 -3.63 4.19
CA LEU A 48 -5.49 -4.26 2.97
C LEU A 48 -6.76 -3.61 2.44
N SER A 49 -6.74 -3.25 1.15
CA SER A 49 -7.93 -2.77 0.46
C SER A 49 -9.03 -3.83 0.42
N LYS A 50 -10.27 -3.38 0.63
CA LYS A 50 -11.48 -4.21 0.57
C LYS A 50 -12.08 -4.39 -0.82
N THR A 51 -11.51 -3.77 -1.86
CA THR A 51 -12.03 -3.91 -3.22
C THR A 51 -11.92 -5.38 -3.66
N ASN A 52 -13.01 -5.89 -4.25
CA ASN A 52 -13.12 -7.22 -4.83
C ASN A 52 -13.85 -7.09 -6.18
N ASP A 53 -13.13 -7.26 -7.28
CA ASP A 53 -13.60 -7.04 -8.65
C ASP A 53 -12.83 -7.94 -9.62
N ASN A 54 -13.44 -8.26 -10.77
CA ASN A 54 -12.73 -9.02 -11.79
C ASN A 54 -11.57 -8.16 -12.33
N ASN A 55 -10.48 -8.77 -12.75
CA ASN A 55 -9.29 -8.13 -13.31
C ASN A 55 -8.32 -7.39 -12.35
N GLU A 56 -8.78 -6.60 -11.38
CA GLU A 56 -7.85 -5.89 -10.47
C GLU A 56 -7.72 -6.55 -9.11
N ASN A 57 -8.84 -7.03 -8.57
CA ASN A 57 -8.95 -7.47 -7.20
C ASN A 57 -9.70 -8.81 -7.07
N PRO A 58 -9.14 -9.92 -7.59
CA PRO A 58 -9.89 -11.16 -7.72
C PRO A 58 -10.09 -11.92 -6.41
N ILE A 59 -9.36 -11.58 -5.34
CA ILE A 59 -9.43 -12.31 -4.06
C ILE A 59 -9.95 -11.42 -2.94
N SER A 60 -10.69 -12.04 -2.03
CA SER A 60 -11.26 -11.37 -0.86
C SER A 60 -10.20 -10.95 0.15
N CYS A 61 -10.55 -10.04 1.07
CA CYS A 61 -9.59 -9.63 2.09
C CYS A 61 -9.26 -10.76 3.08
N SER A 62 -10.23 -11.65 3.37
CA SER A 62 -10.01 -12.85 4.17
C SER A 62 -9.01 -13.80 3.52
N GLU A 63 -9.11 -14.04 2.21
CA GLU A 63 -8.13 -14.86 1.48
C GLU A 63 -6.73 -14.24 1.53
N LYS A 64 -6.61 -12.92 1.37
CA LYS A 64 -5.31 -12.25 1.53
C LYS A 64 -4.69 -12.48 2.90
N ILE A 65 -5.49 -12.43 3.96
CA ILE A 65 -5.03 -12.71 5.32
C ILE A 65 -4.63 -14.18 5.47
N ASN A 66 -5.39 -15.11 4.88
CA ASN A 66 -5.05 -16.55 4.90
C ASN A 66 -3.68 -16.82 4.26
N ILE A 67 -3.37 -16.13 3.15
CA ILE A 67 -2.10 -16.26 2.43
C ILE A 67 -0.96 -15.53 3.14
N LEU A 68 -1.17 -14.28 3.55
CA LEU A 68 -0.14 -13.47 4.22
C LEU A 68 0.18 -14.00 5.62
N GLY A 69 -0.81 -14.55 6.31
CA GLY A 69 -0.75 -14.88 7.73
C GLY A 69 -1.14 -13.70 8.61
N ALA A 70 -1.96 -13.94 9.62
CA ALA A 70 -2.12 -13.04 10.76
C ALA A 70 -1.51 -13.72 11.99
N ASN A 71 -0.64 -12.99 12.69
CA ASN A 71 0.00 -13.44 13.93
C ASN A 71 0.84 -14.72 13.79
N LYS A 72 1.40 -15.19 14.91
CA LYS A 72 2.32 -16.34 14.97
C LYS A 72 1.64 -17.69 14.71
N ASP A 73 0.31 -17.71 14.56
CA ASP A 73 -0.49 -18.93 14.56
C ASP A 73 -0.50 -19.65 13.21
N ILE A 74 -0.08 -18.99 12.12
CA ILE A 74 -0.02 -19.58 10.78
C ILE A 74 1.44 -19.82 10.38
N ILE A 75 1.96 -20.98 10.79
CA ILE A 75 3.35 -21.43 10.59
C ILE A 75 3.77 -21.43 9.10
N ASP A 76 2.79 -21.61 8.22
CA ASP A 76 2.96 -21.76 6.75
C ASP A 76 2.31 -20.60 5.98
N SER A 77 2.47 -19.38 6.49
CA SER A 77 2.07 -18.16 5.80
C SER A 77 3.25 -17.45 5.15
N MET A 78 3.00 -16.61 4.15
CA MET A 78 4.08 -15.90 3.46
C MET A 78 4.88 -15.00 4.42
N SER A 79 4.24 -14.36 5.40
CA SER A 79 4.93 -13.50 6.38
C SER A 79 5.77 -14.33 7.37
N ALA A 80 5.27 -15.50 7.80
CA ALA A 80 6.04 -16.39 8.67
C ALA A 80 7.28 -16.94 7.96
N VAL A 81 7.14 -17.34 6.68
CA VAL A 81 8.27 -17.79 5.87
C VAL A 81 9.27 -16.66 5.63
N LEU A 82 8.80 -15.42 5.38
CA LEU A 82 9.67 -14.25 5.28
C LEU A 82 10.51 -14.04 6.55
N ILE A 83 9.89 -14.07 7.73
CA ILE A 83 10.62 -13.93 9.01
C ILE A 83 11.68 -15.04 9.17
N LYS A 84 11.33 -16.29 8.85
CA LYS A 84 12.29 -17.42 8.86
C LYS A 84 13.47 -17.16 7.92
N GLN A 85 13.20 -16.71 6.69
CA GLN A 85 14.23 -16.37 5.72
C GLN A 85 15.13 -15.23 6.23
N MET A 86 14.58 -14.19 6.84
CA MET A 86 15.36 -13.09 7.44
C MET A 86 16.27 -13.59 8.57
N ILE A 87 15.77 -14.46 9.45
CA ILE A 87 16.57 -15.08 10.52
C ILE A 87 17.72 -15.91 9.93
N MET A 88 17.44 -16.71 8.89
CA MET A 88 18.46 -17.51 8.20
C MET A 88 19.55 -16.63 7.58
N LYS A 89 19.18 -15.54 6.89
CA LYS A 89 20.12 -14.57 6.32
C LYS A 89 21.04 -13.99 7.41
N ILE A 90 20.49 -13.53 8.54
CA ILE A 90 21.27 -12.97 9.65
C ILE A 90 22.19 -14.01 10.29
N THR A 91 21.72 -15.24 10.44
CA THR A 91 22.52 -16.34 11.02
C THR A 91 23.75 -16.60 10.16
N GLN A 92 23.58 -16.63 8.84
CA GLN A 92 24.63 -16.93 7.85
C GLN A 92 25.57 -15.74 7.59
N ASP A 93 25.14 -14.51 7.88
CA ASP A 93 25.95 -13.30 7.63
C ASP A 93 27.16 -13.22 8.57
N GLN A 94 28.36 -13.45 8.05
CA GLN A 94 29.60 -13.44 8.83
C GLN A 94 30.05 -12.03 9.25
N THR A 95 29.43 -10.97 8.72
CA THR A 95 29.83 -9.58 8.98
C THR A 95 29.21 -8.99 10.25
N ILE A 96 28.16 -9.61 10.78
CA ILE A 96 27.45 -9.15 11.98
C ILE A 96 28.05 -9.81 13.22
N ASP A 97 28.32 -9.02 14.26
CA ASP A 97 28.77 -9.53 15.55
C ASP A 97 27.77 -10.53 16.15
N GLN A 98 28.25 -11.56 16.86
CA GLN A 98 27.39 -12.62 17.38
C GLN A 98 26.35 -12.11 18.39
N SER A 99 26.70 -11.09 19.19
CA SER A 99 25.75 -10.48 20.13
C SER A 99 24.65 -9.72 19.39
N ASP A 100 25.01 -8.96 18.37
CA ASP A 100 24.06 -8.25 17.49
C ASP A 100 23.15 -9.21 16.73
N LYS A 101 23.68 -10.35 16.26
CA LYS A 101 22.87 -11.42 15.66
C LYS A 101 21.80 -11.92 16.63
N ASN A 102 22.20 -12.25 17.85
CA ASN A 102 21.29 -12.78 18.86
C ASN A 102 20.17 -11.77 19.17
N ILE A 103 20.51 -10.48 19.28
CA ILE A 103 19.53 -9.40 19.49
C ILE A 103 18.56 -9.33 18.29
N LYS A 104 19.06 -9.25 17.06
CA LYS A 104 18.22 -9.14 15.86
C LYS A 104 17.31 -10.37 15.67
N ILE A 105 17.83 -11.58 15.88
CA ILE A 105 17.06 -12.83 15.79
C ILE A 105 15.97 -12.87 16.86
N SER A 106 16.28 -12.45 18.09
CA SER A 106 15.29 -12.34 19.17
C SER A 106 14.16 -11.37 18.79
N ARG A 107 14.51 -10.20 18.23
CA ARG A 107 13.53 -9.21 17.76
C ARG A 107 12.67 -9.71 16.62
N LEU A 108 13.27 -10.36 15.62
CA LEU A 108 12.53 -10.97 14.51
C LEU A 108 11.53 -12.03 15.00
N SER A 109 11.93 -12.83 15.98
CA SER A 109 11.09 -13.88 16.58
C SER A 109 9.92 -13.30 17.40
N GLN A 110 10.03 -12.04 17.83
CA GLN A 110 8.99 -11.29 18.53
C GLN A 110 8.10 -10.47 17.60
N MET A 111 8.51 -10.26 16.36
CA MET A 111 7.83 -9.40 15.39
C MET A 111 6.41 -9.88 15.06
N ASN A 112 5.45 -8.96 15.11
CA ASN A 112 4.05 -9.21 14.81
C ASN A 112 3.66 -8.48 13.52
N VAL A 113 3.49 -9.24 12.43
CA VAL A 113 2.96 -8.73 11.17
C VAL A 113 1.44 -8.88 11.18
N ILE A 114 0.73 -7.75 11.18
CA ILE A 114 -0.73 -7.70 11.42
C ILE A 114 -1.42 -7.17 10.15
N PRO A 115 -1.97 -8.06 9.30
CA PRO A 115 -2.80 -7.63 8.19
C PRO A 115 -4.20 -7.22 8.67
N LEU A 116 -4.67 -6.07 8.20
CA LEU A 116 -5.96 -5.48 8.58
C LEU A 116 -6.80 -5.17 7.36
N CYS A 117 -8.02 -5.70 7.33
CA CYS A 117 -8.97 -5.36 6.29
C CYS A 117 -9.59 -3.97 6.53
N VAL A 118 -9.75 -3.20 5.45
CA VAL A 118 -10.63 -2.03 5.49
C VAL A 118 -12.05 -2.48 5.85
N PRO A 119 -12.73 -1.83 6.83
CA PRO A 119 -14.07 -2.23 7.25
C PRO A 119 -15.08 -2.28 6.09
N ASN A 120 -15.97 -3.28 6.11
CA ASN A 120 -17.02 -3.45 5.10
C ASN A 120 -18.22 -2.51 5.31
N ILE A 121 -17.94 -1.22 5.57
CA ILE A 121 -18.95 -0.17 5.68
C ILE A 121 -18.88 0.77 4.49
N LYS A 122 -20.03 1.27 4.04
CA LYS A 122 -20.10 2.19 2.88
C LYS A 122 -19.21 3.42 3.13
N GLY A 123 -18.33 3.73 2.18
CA GLY A 123 -17.42 4.87 2.28
C GLY A 123 -16.14 4.63 3.07
N ALA A 124 -15.97 3.49 3.75
CA ALA A 124 -14.68 3.18 4.38
C ALA A 124 -13.55 3.06 3.35
N THR A 125 -12.40 3.60 3.73
CA THR A 125 -11.16 3.65 2.94
C THR A 125 -10.02 3.04 3.77
N PRO A 126 -8.81 2.85 3.21
CA PRO A 126 -7.63 2.49 3.99
C PRO A 126 -7.40 3.39 5.22
N PHE A 127 -7.75 4.67 5.12
CA PHE A 127 -7.66 5.62 6.22
C PHE A 127 -8.65 5.33 7.35
N SER A 128 -9.77 4.65 7.09
CA SER A 128 -10.70 4.22 8.13
C SER A 128 -10.07 3.18 9.06
N ALA A 129 -9.30 2.23 8.51
CA ALA A 129 -8.59 1.24 9.30
C ALA A 129 -7.47 1.90 10.14
N LEU A 130 -6.70 2.81 9.54
CA LEU A 130 -5.69 3.59 10.26
C LEU A 130 -6.31 4.45 11.38
N GLY A 131 -7.45 5.08 11.11
CA GLY A 131 -8.19 5.85 12.10
C GLY A 131 -8.62 5.00 13.30
N ASN A 132 -9.07 3.76 13.06
CA ASN A 132 -9.40 2.82 14.13
C ASN A 132 -8.17 2.44 14.97
N LEU A 133 -7.00 2.23 14.34
CA LEU A 133 -5.75 1.98 15.07
C LEU A 133 -5.42 3.16 16.00
N ILE A 134 -5.42 4.38 15.45
CA ILE A 134 -5.16 5.60 16.21
C ILE A 134 -6.16 5.78 17.37
N TYR A 135 -7.44 5.50 17.13
CA TYR A 135 -8.48 5.57 18.15
C TYR A 135 -8.24 4.57 19.29
N ASN A 136 -7.86 3.34 18.94
CA ASN A 136 -7.61 2.27 19.91
C ASN A 136 -6.36 2.51 20.79
N MET A 137 -5.50 3.47 20.43
CA MET A 137 -4.37 3.89 21.27
C MET A 137 -4.78 4.76 22.48
N GLY A 138 -6.08 4.84 22.81
CA GLY A 138 -6.55 5.41 24.08
C GLY A 138 -6.28 6.91 24.20
N GLU A 139 -5.56 7.35 25.23
CA GLU A 139 -5.25 8.76 25.51
C GLU A 139 -3.84 9.20 25.08
N ILE A 140 -3.12 8.38 24.31
CA ILE A 140 -1.76 8.70 23.88
C ILE A 140 -1.78 9.92 22.95
N ASN A 141 -1.13 11.02 23.36
CA ASN A 141 -1.12 12.31 22.65
C ASN A 141 0.14 12.52 21.78
N ASP A 142 1.02 11.52 21.72
CA ASP A 142 2.32 11.58 21.06
C ASP A 142 2.49 10.45 20.02
N ILE A 143 1.52 10.32 19.11
CA ILE A 143 1.46 9.20 18.16
C ILE A 143 2.37 9.47 16.96
N ASN A 144 3.21 8.50 16.63
CA ASN A 144 4.12 8.52 15.50
C ASN A 144 3.64 7.58 14.40
N LEU A 145 3.47 8.10 13.19
CA LEU A 145 3.07 7.33 12.02
C LEU A 145 4.27 7.11 11.11
N PHE A 146 4.55 5.87 10.73
CA PHE A 146 5.62 5.53 9.80
C PHE A 146 5.03 4.72 8.64
N LEU A 147 4.99 5.30 7.44
CA LEU A 147 4.46 4.64 6.25
C LEU A 147 5.59 4.15 5.34
N ILE A 148 5.57 2.87 4.97
CA ILE A 148 6.39 2.36 3.86
C ILE A 148 5.49 2.02 2.69
N ILE A 149 5.81 2.56 1.51
CA ILE A 149 4.96 2.45 0.33
C ILE A 149 5.78 2.38 -0.96
N GLY A 150 5.22 1.77 -2.00
CA GLY A 150 5.79 1.84 -3.35
C GLY A 150 5.67 3.24 -3.96
N ASP A 151 6.62 3.58 -4.83
CA ASP A 151 6.65 4.83 -5.61
C ASP A 151 5.36 5.10 -6.42
N ASP A 152 4.69 4.04 -6.89
CA ASP A 152 3.41 4.11 -7.59
C ASP A 152 2.28 4.76 -6.77
N ARG A 153 2.46 4.87 -5.45
CA ARG A 153 1.49 5.42 -4.48
C ARG A 153 2.11 6.41 -3.49
N ALA A 154 3.25 7.01 -3.84
CA ALA A 154 3.93 7.96 -2.96
C ALA A 154 2.98 9.09 -2.47
N ASP A 155 2.05 9.53 -3.32
CA ASP A 155 1.04 10.56 -2.99
C ASP A 155 0.15 10.22 -1.77
N MET A 156 0.05 8.94 -1.37
CA MET A 156 -0.65 8.55 -0.14
C MET A 156 -0.01 9.13 1.12
N LEU A 157 1.30 9.37 1.12
CA LEU A 157 2.01 9.97 2.25
C LEU A 157 1.51 11.40 2.51
N ASP A 158 1.30 12.19 1.46
CA ASP A 158 0.72 13.55 1.56
C ASP A 158 -0.75 13.53 2.00
N ASN A 159 -1.50 12.52 1.54
CA ASN A 159 -2.89 12.34 1.94
C ASN A 159 -3.00 12.04 3.44
N ILE A 160 -2.07 11.24 3.99
CA ILE A 160 -2.01 10.97 5.43
C ILE A 160 -1.58 12.23 6.19
N ALA A 161 -0.58 12.96 5.72
CA ALA A 161 -0.17 14.23 6.33
C ALA A 161 -1.34 15.24 6.38
N SER A 162 -2.04 15.42 5.27
CA SER A 162 -3.16 16.36 5.19
C SER A 162 -4.42 15.88 5.95
N GLY A 163 -4.62 14.56 6.04
CA GLY A 163 -5.79 13.93 6.64
C GLY A 163 -5.68 13.74 8.15
N PHE A 164 -4.50 13.35 8.64
CA PHE A 164 -4.25 12.99 10.03
C PHE A 164 -3.38 14.02 10.74
N TYR A 165 -2.14 14.23 10.29
CA TYR A 165 -1.19 15.08 11.00
C TYR A 165 -1.71 16.51 11.23
N MET A 166 -2.23 17.13 10.17
CA MET A 166 -2.72 18.53 10.25
C MET A 166 -4.04 18.68 11.02
N LYS A 167 -4.78 17.58 11.25
CA LYS A 167 -6.14 17.63 11.80
C LYS A 167 -6.28 16.98 13.16
N ASN A 168 -5.35 16.11 13.52
CA ASN A 168 -5.40 15.34 14.76
C ASN A 168 -4.31 15.85 15.72
N PRO A 169 -4.69 16.49 16.85
CA PRO A 169 -3.73 17.01 17.82
C PRO A 169 -2.85 15.92 18.47
N ARG A 170 -3.25 14.64 18.39
CA ARG A 170 -2.51 13.50 18.97
C ARG A 170 -1.38 12.96 18.11
N ILE A 171 -1.36 13.27 16.82
CA ILE A 171 -0.29 12.78 15.93
C ILE A 171 0.93 13.70 16.07
N HIS A 172 2.02 13.22 16.64
CA HIS A 172 3.24 14.00 16.83
C HIS A 172 4.10 14.06 15.58
N SER A 173 4.29 12.92 14.90
CA SER A 173 5.12 12.85 13.70
C SER A 173 4.53 11.97 12.61
N ILE A 174 4.90 12.27 11.37
CA ILE A 174 4.72 11.39 10.22
C ILE A 174 6.06 11.25 9.50
N ASN A 175 6.50 10.02 9.32
CA ASN A 175 7.63 9.69 8.47
C ASN A 175 7.21 8.68 7.40
N GLY A 176 8.03 8.51 6.38
CA GLY A 176 7.82 7.41 5.44
C GLY A 176 8.97 7.15 4.49
N ILE A 177 8.99 5.93 3.97
CA ILE A 177 9.94 5.45 2.98
C ILE A 177 9.17 5.12 1.70
N VAL A 178 9.67 5.66 0.58
CA VAL A 178 9.14 5.38 -0.76
C VAL A 178 10.08 4.40 -1.46
N LEU A 179 9.62 3.17 -1.65
CA LEU A 179 10.37 2.12 -2.31
C LEU A 179 10.20 2.26 -3.82
N GLY A 180 11.31 2.47 -4.53
CA GLY A 180 11.33 2.47 -5.99
C GLY A 180 11.04 1.07 -6.55
N ARG A 181 10.30 0.99 -7.66
CA ARG A 181 10.05 -0.28 -8.36
C ARG A 181 10.60 -0.22 -9.77
N THR A 182 11.83 -0.71 -9.96
CA THR A 182 12.39 -0.89 -11.29
C THR A 182 11.64 -2.02 -12.01
N ASP A 183 11.53 -1.90 -13.33
CA ASP A 183 11.08 -2.97 -14.25
C ASP A 183 9.63 -3.45 -14.10
N MET A 184 8.91 -3.10 -13.03
CA MET A 184 7.52 -3.53 -12.82
C MET A 184 6.62 -3.23 -14.04
N ALA A 185 6.84 -2.09 -14.71
CA ALA A 185 6.06 -1.68 -15.87
C ALA A 185 6.34 -2.52 -17.14
N SER A 186 7.56 -3.03 -17.32
CA SER A 186 7.90 -3.88 -18.48
C SER A 186 7.32 -5.27 -18.28
N TYR A 187 7.50 -5.86 -17.09
CA TYR A 187 6.98 -7.19 -16.76
C TYR A 187 5.45 -7.26 -16.75
N LYS A 188 4.77 -6.19 -16.29
CA LYS A 188 3.30 -6.10 -16.32
C LYS A 188 2.71 -6.20 -17.75
N LYS A 189 3.50 -5.87 -18.78
CA LYS A 189 3.05 -5.83 -20.18
C LYS A 189 3.43 -7.07 -21.00
N LEU A 190 4.08 -8.07 -20.39
CA LEU A 190 4.49 -9.27 -21.11
C LEU A 190 3.29 -10.02 -21.68
N THR A 191 3.44 -10.52 -22.91
CA THR A 191 2.45 -11.37 -23.57
C THR A 191 2.49 -12.79 -23.02
N GLN A 192 1.47 -13.60 -23.36
CA GLN A 192 1.44 -15.02 -22.99
C GLN A 192 2.69 -15.77 -23.47
N GLN A 193 3.13 -15.57 -24.72
CA GLN A 193 4.32 -16.25 -25.24
C GLN A 193 5.59 -15.85 -24.47
N GLN A 194 5.72 -14.57 -24.13
CA GLN A 194 6.86 -14.09 -23.35
C GLN A 194 6.87 -14.68 -21.93
N LEU A 195 5.70 -14.78 -21.29
CA LEU A 195 5.56 -15.39 -19.96
C LEU A 195 5.80 -16.90 -19.96
N GLN A 196 5.54 -17.59 -21.07
CA GLN A 196 5.87 -19.02 -21.22
C GLN A 196 7.39 -19.24 -21.26
N MET A 197 8.12 -18.37 -21.96
CA MET A 197 9.56 -18.51 -22.17
C MET A 197 10.40 -18.06 -20.96
N ILE A 198 9.88 -17.17 -20.12
CA ILE A 198 10.67 -16.59 -19.03
C ILE A 198 10.91 -17.60 -17.89
N ASP A 199 12.13 -17.62 -17.36
CA ASP A 199 12.46 -18.33 -16.12
C ASP A 199 12.10 -17.46 -14.91
N MET A 200 11.18 -17.93 -14.07
CA MET A 200 10.71 -17.21 -12.88
C MET A 200 11.82 -16.93 -11.88
N LYS A 201 12.91 -17.71 -11.88
CA LYS A 201 14.08 -17.48 -11.01
C LYS A 201 14.90 -16.26 -11.43
N THR A 202 14.77 -15.82 -12.67
CA THR A 202 15.50 -14.67 -13.23
C THR A 202 14.72 -13.35 -13.09
N VAL A 203 13.44 -13.42 -12.72
CA VAL A 203 12.60 -12.23 -12.57
C VAL A 203 13.00 -11.48 -11.30
N PRO A 204 13.35 -10.19 -11.38
CA PRO A 204 13.68 -9.40 -10.20
C PRO A 204 12.53 -9.35 -9.20
N ILE A 205 12.83 -9.39 -7.90
CA ILE A 205 11.80 -9.32 -6.84
C ILE A 205 10.92 -8.07 -6.99
N SER A 206 11.52 -6.94 -7.36
CA SER A 206 10.85 -5.66 -7.61
C SER A 206 9.86 -5.69 -8.78
N ALA A 207 9.99 -6.64 -9.71
CA ALA A 207 9.13 -6.77 -10.87
C ALA A 207 7.84 -7.58 -10.60
N PHE A 208 7.79 -8.36 -9.51
CA PHE A 208 6.62 -9.17 -9.14
C PHE A 208 5.44 -8.33 -8.63
N SER A 209 4.69 -7.76 -9.56
CA SER A 209 3.42 -7.09 -9.28
C SER A 209 2.23 -8.07 -9.22
N ALA A 210 1.17 -7.68 -8.52
CA ALA A 210 -0.09 -8.41 -8.54
C ALA A 210 -0.65 -8.58 -9.97
N SER A 211 -0.49 -7.59 -10.84
CA SER A 211 -0.92 -7.69 -12.24
C SER A 211 -0.12 -8.74 -13.02
N PHE A 212 1.19 -8.82 -12.79
CA PHE A 212 2.04 -9.85 -13.40
C PHE A 212 1.55 -11.25 -13.01
N VAL A 213 1.30 -11.49 -11.72
CA VAL A 213 0.82 -12.79 -11.23
C VAL A 213 -0.56 -13.14 -11.79
N ARG A 214 -1.49 -12.18 -11.82
CA ARG A 214 -2.82 -12.42 -12.42
C ARG A 214 -2.75 -12.76 -13.90
N ASN A 215 -1.78 -12.23 -14.64
CA ASN A 215 -1.58 -12.61 -16.04
C ASN A 215 -1.15 -14.08 -16.17
N LEU A 216 -0.36 -14.62 -15.22
CA LEU A 216 -0.03 -16.05 -15.22
C LEU A 216 -1.29 -16.91 -15.11
N VAL A 217 -2.19 -16.57 -14.19
CA VAL A 217 -3.47 -17.27 -14.00
C VAL A 217 -4.38 -17.10 -15.23
N LYS A 218 -4.52 -15.86 -15.72
CA LYS A 218 -5.32 -15.54 -16.91
C LYS A 218 -4.89 -16.33 -18.15
N TYR A 219 -3.60 -16.66 -18.27
CA TYR A 219 -3.04 -17.40 -19.39
C TYR A 219 -2.89 -18.90 -19.13
N GLY A 220 -3.39 -19.41 -18.00
CA GLY A 220 -3.32 -20.84 -17.67
C GLY A 220 -1.90 -21.34 -17.33
N LEU A 221 -0.99 -20.45 -16.95
CA LEU A 221 0.43 -20.78 -16.72
C LEU A 221 0.67 -21.24 -15.28
N LYS A 222 0.02 -22.35 -14.89
CA LYS A 222 0.02 -22.87 -13.51
C LYS A 222 1.40 -23.26 -12.99
N ASP A 223 2.26 -23.83 -13.83
CA ASP A 223 3.63 -24.20 -13.43
C ASP A 223 4.44 -22.96 -13.06
N LYS A 224 4.37 -21.92 -13.90
CA LYS A 224 5.01 -20.63 -13.64
C LYS A 224 4.47 -19.96 -12.38
N PHE A 225 3.15 -20.03 -12.17
CA PHE A 225 2.54 -19.54 -10.93
C PHE A 225 3.08 -20.30 -9.71
N THR A 226 3.23 -21.62 -9.82
CA THR A 226 3.81 -22.46 -8.77
C THR A 226 5.26 -22.08 -8.48
N ASP A 227 6.08 -21.84 -9.51
CA ASP A 227 7.46 -21.39 -9.34
C ASP A 227 7.56 -20.10 -8.50
N VAL A 228 6.65 -19.14 -8.73
CA VAL A 228 6.61 -17.85 -8.02
C VAL A 228 6.34 -18.02 -6.52
N TYR A 229 5.47 -18.96 -6.15
CA TYR A 229 5.01 -19.12 -4.76
C TYR A 229 5.67 -20.27 -3.99
N SER A 230 6.31 -21.23 -4.67
CA SER A 230 6.99 -22.37 -4.04
C SER A 230 8.01 -22.02 -2.95
N PRO A 231 8.69 -20.85 -2.97
CA PRO A 231 9.57 -20.47 -1.86
C PRO A 231 8.82 -20.01 -0.59
N TYR A 232 7.51 -19.77 -0.67
CA TYR A 232 6.72 -19.09 0.38
C TYR A 232 5.50 -19.88 0.85
N LEU A 233 4.97 -20.79 0.03
CA LEU A 233 3.74 -21.53 0.28
C LEU A 233 3.92 -23.00 -0.10
N ASN A 234 3.20 -23.89 0.59
CA ASN A 234 3.10 -25.28 0.20
C ASN A 234 2.20 -25.44 -1.05
N LEU A 235 2.29 -26.60 -1.71
CA LEU A 235 1.60 -26.85 -2.98
C LEU A 235 0.07 -26.71 -2.87
N ASP A 236 -0.52 -27.14 -1.75
CA ASP A 236 -1.97 -27.06 -1.53
C ASP A 236 -2.45 -25.61 -1.48
N LYS A 237 -1.78 -24.74 -0.71
CA LYS A 237 -2.08 -23.30 -0.65
C LYS A 237 -1.83 -22.60 -1.98
N ILE A 238 -0.82 -23.03 -2.75
CA ILE A 238 -0.58 -22.50 -4.10
C ILE A 238 -1.76 -22.84 -5.02
N ASN A 239 -2.24 -24.08 -4.97
CA ASN A 239 -3.39 -24.52 -5.76
C ASN A 239 -4.66 -23.77 -5.37
N GLU A 240 -4.94 -23.63 -4.07
CA GLU A 240 -6.07 -22.86 -3.54
C GLU A 240 -6.00 -21.41 -4.05
N LEU A 241 -4.86 -20.73 -3.88
CA LEU A 241 -4.69 -19.35 -4.32
C LEU A 241 -4.86 -19.19 -5.84
N TYR A 242 -4.34 -20.14 -6.63
CA TYR A 242 -4.52 -20.15 -8.08
C TYR A 242 -6.01 -20.18 -8.44
N LEU A 243 -6.75 -21.12 -7.84
CA LEU A 243 -8.19 -21.30 -8.10
C LEU A 243 -9.00 -20.09 -7.65
N GLU A 244 -8.69 -19.48 -6.50
CA GLU A 244 -9.38 -18.28 -6.03
C GLU A 244 -9.16 -17.09 -6.98
N ILE A 245 -7.93 -16.91 -7.48
CA ILE A 245 -7.64 -15.86 -8.46
C ILE A 245 -8.39 -16.13 -9.77
N GLU A 246 -8.37 -17.37 -10.26
CA GLU A 246 -9.04 -17.78 -11.50
C GLU A 246 -10.55 -17.55 -11.40
N ASN A 247 -11.17 -18.03 -10.31
CA ASN A 247 -12.57 -17.81 -9.97
C ASN A 247 -12.90 -16.31 -9.92
N GLY A 248 -12.09 -15.51 -9.24
CA GLY A 248 -12.28 -14.07 -9.16
C GLY A 248 -12.17 -13.35 -10.50
N ILE A 249 -11.25 -13.77 -11.38
CA ILE A 249 -11.11 -13.20 -12.72
C ILE A 249 -12.35 -13.48 -13.58
N HIS A 250 -12.98 -14.66 -13.43
CA HIS A 250 -14.11 -15.06 -14.28
C HIS A 250 -15.48 -14.64 -13.73
N ASN A 251 -15.66 -14.60 -12.40
CA ASN A 251 -16.99 -14.53 -11.79
C ASN A 251 -17.32 -13.20 -11.11
N LEU A 252 -16.34 -12.32 -10.90
CA LEU A 252 -16.58 -11.01 -10.27
C LEU A 252 -17.03 -9.94 -11.28
N PRO A 253 -17.61 -8.82 -10.82
CA PRO A 253 -17.99 -7.71 -11.72
C PRO A 253 -16.80 -6.86 -12.14
N ASP A 254 -16.91 -6.23 -13.33
CA ASP A 254 -15.91 -5.29 -13.86
C ASP A 254 -15.68 -4.07 -12.98
N ASN A 255 -14.39 -3.76 -12.73
CA ASN A 255 -14.02 -2.48 -12.14
C ASN A 255 -14.12 -1.34 -13.18
N LYS A 256 -15.00 -0.38 -12.93
CA LYS A 256 -15.17 0.81 -13.79
C LYS A 256 -14.27 1.98 -13.40
N LYS A 257 -13.45 1.87 -12.35
CA LYS A 257 -12.63 2.99 -11.86
C LYS A 257 -11.37 3.10 -12.71
N LYS A 258 -11.13 4.31 -13.23
CA LYS A 258 -9.85 4.64 -13.87
C LYS A 258 -8.80 4.90 -12.80
N GLU A 259 -7.60 4.37 -12.99
CA GLU A 259 -6.44 4.75 -12.19
C GLU A 259 -6.15 6.24 -12.41
N THR A 260 -6.03 6.97 -11.30
CA THR A 260 -5.53 8.34 -11.33
C THR A 260 -4.01 8.30 -11.38
N PRO A 261 -3.37 9.12 -12.22
CA PRO A 261 -1.92 9.21 -12.25
C PRO A 261 -1.39 9.66 -10.89
N SER A 262 -0.27 9.05 -10.47
CA SER A 262 0.44 9.45 -9.25
C SER A 262 0.90 10.91 -9.36
N LYS A 263 0.84 11.62 -8.24
CA LYS A 263 1.27 13.01 -8.13
C LYS A 263 2.60 13.07 -7.38
N PRO A 264 3.47 14.03 -7.69
CA PRO A 264 4.69 14.23 -6.90
C PRO A 264 4.32 14.59 -5.45
N LEU A 265 5.19 14.21 -4.52
CA LEU A 265 5.06 14.56 -3.10
C LEU A 265 5.07 16.07 -2.91
N LYS A 266 4.22 16.54 -2.01
CA LYS A 266 4.04 17.95 -1.63
C LYS A 266 4.89 18.32 -0.43
N TYR A 267 5.09 17.39 0.51
CA TYR A 267 5.85 17.64 1.74
C TYR A 267 7.19 16.91 1.73
N ILE A 268 8.11 17.40 2.58
CA ILE A 268 9.35 16.72 2.94
C ILE A 268 9.11 15.98 4.24
N TYR A 269 9.65 14.77 4.35
CA TYR A 269 9.49 13.90 5.51
C TYR A 269 10.85 13.70 6.20
N PRO A 270 10.89 13.55 7.54
CA PRO A 270 9.75 13.47 8.45
C PRO A 270 9.07 14.83 8.72
N LEU A 271 7.76 14.79 8.96
CA LEU A 271 6.99 15.90 9.52
C LEU A 271 6.89 15.73 11.03
N ILE A 272 7.32 16.74 11.79
CA ILE A 272 7.37 16.70 13.26
C ILE A 272 6.69 17.95 13.83
N LYS A 273 5.77 17.76 14.78
CA LYS A 273 5.04 18.89 15.40
C LYS A 273 6.00 19.84 16.10
N GLY A 274 5.78 21.14 15.91
CA GLY A 274 6.60 22.19 16.49
C GLY A 274 7.90 22.48 15.75
N GLN A 275 8.27 21.69 14.73
CA GLN A 275 9.35 22.05 13.81
C GLN A 275 8.80 22.81 12.60
N SER A 276 9.42 23.93 12.25
CA SER A 276 9.06 24.67 11.04
C SER A 276 9.40 23.82 9.81
N VAL A 277 8.46 23.74 8.87
CA VAL A 277 8.64 23.02 7.60
C VAL A 277 9.76 23.65 6.75
N LEU A 278 10.13 24.90 7.03
CA LEU A 278 11.19 25.64 6.33
C LEU A 278 12.59 25.38 6.92
N ASP A 279 12.67 24.78 8.11
CA ASP A 279 13.95 24.63 8.84
C ASP A 279 14.67 23.31 8.50
N VAL A 280 14.08 22.46 7.66
CA VAL A 280 14.75 21.25 7.19
C VAL A 280 15.50 21.60 5.91
N PRO A 281 16.83 21.70 5.91
CA PRO A 281 17.59 21.92 4.69
C PRO A 281 17.26 20.81 3.71
N VAL A 282 16.82 21.18 2.51
CA VAL A 282 16.62 20.23 1.40
C VAL A 282 18.01 19.79 0.92
N THR A 283 18.66 18.91 1.68
CA THR A 283 19.77 18.12 1.16
C THR A 283 19.16 17.21 0.10
N THR A 284 19.38 17.60 -1.15
CA THR A 284 18.90 16.93 -2.37
C THR A 284 19.47 15.50 -2.53
N SER A 285 20.21 15.01 -1.53
CA SER A 285 20.91 13.74 -1.47
C SER A 285 20.20 12.63 -0.69
N GLU A 286 19.15 12.90 0.12
CA GLU A 286 18.62 11.88 1.06
C GLU A 286 17.16 11.44 0.86
N LEU A 287 16.41 12.04 -0.08
CA LEU A 287 15.34 11.27 -0.72
C LEU A 287 16.03 10.21 -1.58
N GLN A 288 16.31 9.04 -1.01
CA GLN A 288 16.71 7.81 -1.71
C GLN A 288 15.57 7.34 -2.63
N LEU A 289 15.15 8.20 -3.56
CA LEU A 289 14.59 7.77 -4.83
C LEU A 289 15.72 6.99 -5.49
N GLY A 290 15.61 5.66 -5.53
CA GLY A 290 16.53 4.80 -6.27
C GLY A 290 16.69 5.29 -7.71
N LYS A 291 17.73 6.09 -7.97
CA LYS A 291 18.02 6.67 -9.28
C LYS A 291 18.82 5.66 -10.09
N ASN A 292 18.14 4.62 -10.58
CA ASN A 292 18.53 3.97 -11.83
C ASN A 292 17.61 4.50 -12.93
N LYS A 293 17.86 5.73 -13.39
CA LYS A 293 17.23 6.23 -14.63
C LYS A 293 18.07 5.75 -15.82
N LEU A 294 17.57 4.75 -16.52
CA LEU A 294 17.91 4.55 -17.94
C LEU A 294 17.48 5.81 -18.73
N PRO A 295 18.22 6.21 -19.78
CA PRO A 295 17.83 7.32 -20.64
C PRO A 295 16.52 6.96 -21.34
N TYR A 296 15.47 7.73 -21.06
CA TYR A 296 14.17 7.60 -21.74
C TYR A 296 14.20 8.53 -22.95
N ASP A 297 14.28 7.96 -24.14
CA ASP A 297 14.23 8.68 -25.41
C ASP A 297 12.89 9.41 -25.56
N ALA A 298 12.94 10.73 -25.45
CA ALA A 298 11.81 11.63 -25.57
C ALA A 298 11.61 12.08 -27.02
N GLU A 299 11.50 11.14 -27.95
CA GLU A 299 11.12 11.43 -29.35
C GLU A 299 10.03 10.47 -29.79
N ASN A 300 8.79 10.77 -29.40
CA ASN A 300 7.55 10.55 -30.17
C ASN A 300 6.33 10.54 -29.23
N THR A 301 5.75 11.72 -28.99
CA THR A 301 4.33 11.77 -28.58
C THR A 301 3.65 13.00 -29.18
N PRO A 302 2.59 12.83 -30.00
CA PRO A 302 1.89 13.94 -30.64
C PRO A 302 0.88 14.54 -29.66
N ALA A 303 1.33 15.49 -28.84
CA ALA A 303 0.47 16.22 -27.90
C ALA A 303 0.79 17.72 -27.86
N LYS A 304 0.73 18.39 -29.03
CA LYS A 304 0.63 19.86 -29.11
C LYS A 304 -0.41 20.25 -30.15
N LYS A 305 -1.68 20.32 -29.74
CA LYS A 305 -2.71 21.26 -30.25
C LYS A 305 -4.03 20.99 -29.53
N ARG A 306 -4.28 21.71 -28.44
CA ARG A 306 -5.62 22.12 -27.95
C ARG A 306 -5.45 22.91 -26.66
N ARG A 307 -5.06 24.18 -26.82
CA ARG A 307 -5.37 25.24 -25.85
C ARG A 307 -6.38 26.18 -26.51
N LEU A 308 -7.29 26.71 -25.69
CA LEU A 308 -8.28 27.76 -25.97
C LEU A 308 -9.66 27.33 -26.52
N SER A 309 -10.48 26.68 -25.70
CA SER A 309 -11.93 26.97 -25.62
C SER A 309 -12.57 26.17 -24.48
N GLY A 310 -13.00 26.82 -23.38
CA GLY A 310 -13.67 26.06 -22.32
C GLY A 310 -14.14 26.79 -21.07
N GLY A 311 -14.17 28.13 -21.03
CA GLY A 311 -14.66 28.89 -19.87
C GLY A 311 -16.02 29.53 -20.13
N ARG A 312 -17.14 28.79 -20.10
CA ARG A 312 -18.49 29.42 -20.12
C ARG A 312 -19.68 28.59 -19.62
N LYS A 313 -19.56 27.28 -19.37
CA LYS A 313 -20.74 26.45 -19.05
C LYS A 313 -21.10 26.32 -17.55
N THR A 314 -20.25 26.74 -16.62
CA THR A 314 -20.49 26.51 -15.17
C THR A 314 -21.33 27.59 -14.47
N LYS A 315 -21.51 28.79 -15.05
CA LYS A 315 -22.31 29.87 -14.41
C LYS A 315 -23.83 29.78 -14.65
N LYS A 316 -24.31 29.09 -15.69
CA LYS A 316 -25.76 28.98 -15.97
C LYS A 316 -26.49 27.95 -15.10
N PHE A 317 -25.80 26.94 -14.57
CA PHE A 317 -26.43 25.91 -13.74
C PHE A 317 -26.81 26.41 -12.34
N ASN A 318 -25.97 27.25 -11.72
CA ASN A 318 -26.23 27.77 -10.37
C ASN A 318 -27.36 28.83 -10.28
N LYS A 319 -27.82 29.40 -11.40
CA LYS A 319 -28.99 30.31 -11.39
C LYS A 319 -30.34 29.57 -11.43
N LYS A 320 -30.41 28.32 -11.90
CA LYS A 320 -31.67 27.56 -11.92
C LYS A 320 -32.06 26.99 -10.55
N LEU A 321 -31.09 26.58 -9.73
CA LEU A 321 -31.36 26.03 -8.39
C LEU A 321 -31.94 27.05 -7.41
N LYS A 322 -31.59 28.35 -7.51
CA LYS A 322 -32.14 29.39 -6.62
C LYS A 322 -33.59 29.81 -6.93
N LYS A 323 -34.14 29.49 -8.12
CA LYS A 323 -35.53 29.83 -8.47
C LYS A 323 -36.57 28.82 -7.96
N ASN A 324 -36.18 27.58 -7.69
CA ASN A 324 -37.14 26.56 -7.24
C ASN A 324 -37.45 26.61 -5.73
N ASN A 325 -36.57 27.18 -4.90
CA ASN A 325 -36.80 27.31 -3.45
C ASN A 325 -37.72 28.47 -3.03
N ARG A 326 -38.26 29.27 -3.95
CA ARG A 326 -39.16 30.39 -3.62
C ARG A 326 -40.65 30.11 -3.83
N LYS A 327 -41.06 28.92 -4.30
CA LYS A 327 -42.47 28.62 -4.61
C LYS A 327 -43.21 27.73 -3.58
N SER A 328 -42.59 27.31 -2.48
CA SER A 328 -43.20 26.34 -1.54
C SER A 328 -43.53 26.89 -0.14
N LYS A 329 -43.83 28.18 0.01
CA LYS A 329 -44.44 28.73 1.24
C LYS A 329 -45.78 29.38 0.93
N LYS A 330 -46.86 28.59 0.91
CA LYS A 330 -48.23 29.09 1.09
C LYS A 330 -48.59 28.99 2.59
N PRO A 331 -49.13 30.04 3.22
CA PRO A 331 -49.60 29.97 4.59
C PRO A 331 -50.98 29.28 4.67
N ASN A 332 -51.11 28.34 5.61
CA ASN A 332 -52.38 27.71 5.99
C ASN A 332 -53.25 28.75 6.71
N ARG A 333 -54.35 29.18 6.07
CA ARG A 333 -55.42 29.95 6.73
C ARG A 333 -56.27 28.98 7.54
N LYS A 334 -56.21 29.09 8.87
CA LYS A 334 -57.16 28.44 9.79
C LYS A 334 -58.52 29.13 9.67
N SER A 335 -59.55 28.34 9.42
CA SER A 335 -60.95 28.68 9.66
C SER A 335 -61.20 28.73 11.16
N ARG A 336 -61.91 29.77 11.63
CA ARG A 336 -62.60 29.79 12.92
C ARG A 336 -64.09 29.93 12.64
N LYS A 337 -64.84 29.16 13.42
CA LYS A 337 -66.31 29.18 13.55
C LYS A 337 -66.80 30.56 13.96
#